data_AF-A0A9J6EED5-F1
#
_entry.id   AF-A0A9J6EED5-F1
#
_cell.length_a   1.000
_cell.length_b   1.000
_cell.length_c   1.000
_cell.angle_alpha   90.00
_cell.angle_beta   90.00
_cell.angle_gamma   90.00
#
_symmetry.space_group_name_H-M   'P 1'
#
loop_
_entity.id
_entity.type
_entity.pdbx_description
1 polymer ?
#
loop_
_entity_poly.entity_id
_entity_poly.type
_entity_poly.pdbx_seq_one_letter_code
_entity_poly.pdbx_strand_id
1 'polypeptide(L)'
;MTNTAKETLEQCTDTHKVTKLYLRLKIALEEDNNADAITAVQNMRKKCEKKDQNFFKKLFFWRILFCCVLMLFNVKEIYIYIYILQAGKMDLTKDVLKQMVSPPEKNPALAELQLKCLQCVVALCLTKFEQNSTGFSNTYTEVGDCIEKAANILFVCENGKWHAEQCQWFATVCWNLALQPEANAEQQFRLLSHSFKLMLNVHGRQDTTKRITTYAIMATLSGVTASRRPAIDVQLKEAILRDVYQIAEKLKEVNPRWRENKQLALMLLTAEFEAIVCGPGAPNGKAVLAQVLSLSGDNTDIIEGFVAICQLIWMMTTVWNEGLQRYIEGALPSAKRYLNCALRIVDILPTLKAAYQQRLLSRYQGLFEDEMDQQSTTNDNSA
;
A
#
# COMPACT_ATOMS: atom_id res chain seq x y z
N MET A 1 -9.93 39.48 15.64
CA MET A 1 -8.91 39.62 14.56
C MET A 1 -9.54 39.85 13.20
N THR A 2 -10.70 39.24 12.90
CA THR A 2 -11.50 39.43 11.68
C THR A 2 -11.81 40.89 11.34
N ASN A 3 -12.21 41.72 12.31
CA ASN A 3 -12.55 43.13 12.05
C ASN A 3 -11.35 43.93 11.51
N THR A 4 -10.17 43.75 12.10
CA THR A 4 -8.94 44.44 11.65
C THR A 4 -8.54 44.02 10.24
N ALA A 5 -8.73 42.74 9.88
CA ALA A 5 -8.45 42.26 8.53
C ALA A 5 -9.46 42.79 7.50
N LYS A 6 -10.75 42.91 7.87
CA LYS A 6 -11.81 43.51 7.03
C LYS A 6 -11.59 45.00 6.80
N GLU A 7 -11.29 45.75 7.86
CA GLU A 7 -10.96 47.18 7.77
C GLU A 7 -9.73 47.40 6.88
N THR A 8 -8.69 46.56 7.03
CA THR A 8 -7.49 46.62 6.17
C THR A 8 -7.81 46.26 4.72
N LEU A 9 -8.75 45.34 4.48
CA LEU A 9 -9.19 44.94 3.14
C LEU A 9 -9.97 46.07 2.45
N GLU A 10 -10.84 46.78 3.18
CA GLU A 10 -11.63 47.91 2.70
C GLU A 10 -10.75 49.11 2.37
N GLN A 11 -9.72 49.38 3.18
CA GLN A 11 -8.73 50.42 2.93
C GLN A 11 -7.81 50.12 1.74
N CYS A 12 -7.75 48.86 1.29
CA CYS A 12 -6.95 48.45 0.14
C CYS A 12 -7.70 48.77 -1.17
N THR A 13 -7.60 50.02 -1.63
CA THR A 13 -8.29 50.55 -2.82
C THR A 13 -7.89 49.86 -4.14
N ASP A 14 -6.68 49.32 -4.20
CA ASP A 14 -6.17 48.67 -5.39
C ASP A 14 -6.63 47.20 -5.48
N THR A 15 -7.60 46.93 -6.35
CA THR A 15 -8.14 45.60 -6.68
C THR A 15 -7.08 44.65 -7.25
N HIS A 16 -5.91 45.16 -7.65
CA HIS A 16 -4.87 44.35 -8.29
C HIS A 16 -3.79 43.81 -7.35
N LYS A 17 -3.66 44.30 -6.11
CA LYS A 17 -2.58 43.90 -5.20
C LYS A 17 -2.78 42.50 -4.61
N VAL A 18 -1.73 41.67 -4.65
CA VAL A 18 -1.67 40.34 -4.02
C VAL A 18 -2.06 40.37 -2.54
N THR A 19 -1.75 41.47 -1.84
CA THR A 19 -2.15 41.71 -0.45
C THR A 19 -3.66 41.65 -0.25
N LYS A 20 -4.45 42.17 -1.20
CA LYS A 20 -5.92 42.14 -1.14
C LYS A 20 -6.46 40.72 -1.32
N LEU A 21 -5.86 39.93 -2.22
CA LEU A 21 -6.23 38.53 -2.42
C LEU A 21 -5.84 37.66 -1.21
N TYR A 22 -4.69 37.93 -0.58
CA TYR A 22 -4.27 37.28 0.65
C TYR A 22 -5.20 37.62 1.83
N LEU A 23 -5.57 38.89 2.00
CA LEU A 23 -6.53 39.31 3.03
C LEU A 23 -7.90 38.69 2.79
N ARG A 24 -8.38 38.61 1.55
CA ARG A 24 -9.62 37.89 1.21
C ARG A 24 -9.55 36.42 1.56
N LEU A 25 -8.44 35.75 1.24
CA LEU A 25 -8.24 34.37 1.63
C LEU A 25 -8.26 34.21 3.15
N LYS A 26 -7.55 35.08 3.88
CA LYS A 26 -7.50 35.05 5.34
C LYS A 26 -8.89 35.22 5.96
N ILE A 27 -9.66 36.21 5.48
CA ILE A 27 -11.03 36.47 5.95
C ILE A 27 -11.94 35.29 5.61
N ALA A 28 -11.91 34.78 4.38
CA ALA A 28 -12.71 33.64 3.96
C ALA A 28 -12.44 32.39 4.80
N LEU A 29 -11.17 32.18 5.19
CA LEU A 29 -10.79 31.08 6.08
C LEU A 29 -11.21 31.30 7.53
N GLU A 30 -11.15 32.53 8.05
CA GLU A 30 -11.67 32.88 9.37
C GLU A 30 -13.21 32.78 9.45
N GLU A 31 -13.89 32.90 8.30
CA GLU A 31 -15.36 32.84 8.16
C GLU A 31 -15.89 31.46 7.73
N ASP A 32 -15.04 30.44 7.63
CA ASP A 32 -15.42 29.11 7.13
C ASP A 32 -16.02 29.07 5.72
N ASN A 33 -15.74 30.09 4.90
CA ASN A 33 -16.24 30.21 3.53
C ASN A 33 -15.25 29.59 2.53
N ASN A 34 -15.34 28.27 2.34
CA ASN A 34 -14.46 27.51 1.46
C ASN A 34 -14.50 27.98 -0.01
N ALA A 35 -15.67 28.41 -0.51
CA ALA A 35 -15.83 28.84 -1.90
C ALA A 35 -15.03 30.12 -2.19
N ASP A 36 -15.06 31.08 -1.26
CA ASP A 36 -14.30 32.33 -1.38
C ASP A 36 -12.81 32.11 -1.17
N ALA A 37 -12.43 31.18 -0.28
CA ALA A 37 -11.04 30.77 -0.12
C ALA A 37 -10.47 30.17 -1.42
N ILE A 38 -11.19 29.24 -2.06
CA ILE A 38 -10.79 28.65 -3.35
C ILE A 38 -10.69 29.72 -4.43
N THR A 39 -11.68 30.61 -4.51
CA THR A 39 -11.72 31.69 -5.50
C THR A 39 -10.54 32.65 -5.31
N ALA A 40 -10.18 32.98 -4.07
CA ALA A 40 -9.02 33.81 -3.76
C ALA A 40 -7.72 33.13 -4.21
N VAL A 41 -7.55 31.84 -3.94
CA VAL A 41 -6.37 31.05 -4.38
C VAL A 41 -6.26 30.99 -5.90
N GLN A 42 -7.35 30.67 -6.61
CA GLN A 42 -7.36 30.62 -8.07
C GLN A 42 -7.01 31.96 -8.71
N ASN A 43 -7.50 33.07 -8.13
CA ASN A 43 -7.17 34.42 -8.59
C ASN A 43 -5.70 34.78 -8.34
N MET A 44 -5.10 34.30 -7.24
CA MET A 44 -3.66 34.45 -7.01
C MET A 44 -2.84 33.65 -8.02
N ARG A 45 -3.22 32.40 -8.30
CA ARG A 45 -2.56 31.54 -9.29
C ARG A 45 -2.57 32.14 -10.70
N LYS A 46 -3.75 32.52 -11.21
CA LYS A 46 -3.91 33.13 -12.55
C LYS A 46 -3.08 34.39 -12.74
N LYS A 47 -2.84 35.16 -11.68
CA LYS A 47 -1.98 36.34 -11.72
C LYS A 47 -0.48 36.01 -11.73
N CYS A 48 -0.07 34.92 -11.09
CA CYS A 48 1.32 34.45 -11.11
C CYS A 48 1.71 33.84 -12.48
N GLU A 49 0.76 33.18 -13.16
CA GLU A 49 0.98 32.57 -14.48
C GLU A 49 1.14 33.61 -15.61
N LYS A 50 0.52 34.79 -15.47
CA LYS A 50 0.77 35.93 -16.36
C LYS A 50 2.14 36.52 -16.03
N LYS A 51 3.18 36.05 -16.74
CA LYS A 51 4.60 36.49 -16.67
C LYS A 51 4.79 37.99 -16.86
N ASP A 52 4.41 38.81 -15.89
CA ASP A 52 4.65 40.24 -15.92
C ASP A 52 6.04 40.52 -15.34
N GLN A 53 7.06 40.66 -16.18
CA GLN A 53 8.44 40.92 -15.73
C GLN A 53 8.57 42.26 -14.97
N ASN A 54 7.64 43.20 -15.16
CA ASN A 54 7.61 44.47 -14.43
C ASN A 54 6.99 44.35 -13.02
N PHE A 55 6.19 43.31 -12.80
CA PHE A 55 5.64 42.96 -11.48
C PHE A 55 6.75 42.60 -10.48
N PHE A 56 7.82 41.95 -10.94
CA PHE A 56 8.97 41.55 -10.12
C PHE A 56 9.88 42.72 -9.73
N LYS A 57 10.01 43.76 -10.58
CA LYS A 57 10.85 44.93 -10.30
C LYS A 57 10.23 45.89 -9.28
N LYS A 58 8.90 46.05 -9.26
CA LYS A 58 8.21 46.94 -8.30
C LYS A 58 8.12 46.40 -6.88
N LEU A 59 8.32 45.09 -6.67
CA LEU A 59 8.30 44.46 -5.34
C LEU A 59 9.61 44.64 -4.55
N PHE A 60 10.65 45.19 -5.17
CA PHE A 60 12.01 45.30 -4.61
C PHE A 60 12.14 46.36 -3.49
N PHE A 61 11.13 47.21 -3.28
CA PHE A 61 11.27 48.43 -2.46
C PHE A 61 10.87 48.30 -0.97
N TRP A 62 10.41 47.14 -0.50
CA TRP A 62 10.02 46.94 0.91
C TRP A 62 10.94 45.93 1.61
N ARG A 63 12.12 46.40 2.04
CA ARG A 63 13.27 45.58 2.48
C ARG A 63 13.04 44.71 3.73
N ILE A 64 12.09 45.05 4.60
CA ILE A 64 11.74 44.23 5.79
C ILE A 64 10.67 43.19 5.44
N LEU A 65 9.74 43.52 4.54
CA LEU A 65 8.83 42.54 3.96
C LEU A 65 9.58 41.62 2.99
N PHE A 66 10.69 42.06 2.39
CA PHE A 66 11.51 41.33 1.41
C PHE A 66 12.33 40.18 2.01
N CYS A 67 12.71 40.21 3.30
CA CYS A 67 13.30 39.03 3.94
C CYS A 67 12.24 37.97 4.23
N CYS A 68 11.04 38.39 4.64
CA CYS A 68 9.88 37.50 4.65
C CYS A 68 9.51 37.06 3.22
N VAL A 69 9.61 37.95 2.23
CA VAL A 69 9.12 37.73 0.86
C VAL A 69 10.08 36.93 -0.02
N LEU A 70 11.39 37.00 0.20
CA LEU A 70 12.39 36.09 -0.38
C LEU A 70 12.34 34.71 0.25
N MET A 71 12.05 34.61 1.55
CA MET A 71 11.63 33.33 2.14
C MET A 71 10.23 32.89 1.65
N LEU A 72 9.44 33.76 1.01
CA LEU A 72 8.10 33.49 0.47
C LEU A 72 8.06 33.08 -1.02
N PHE A 73 9.17 33.14 -1.78
CA PHE A 73 9.09 32.88 -3.23
C PHE A 73 8.93 31.40 -3.61
N ASN A 74 9.31 30.46 -2.73
CA ASN A 74 8.94 29.04 -2.82
C ASN A 74 7.87 28.62 -1.78
N VAL A 75 7.41 29.55 -0.94
CA VAL A 75 6.70 29.25 0.32
C VAL A 75 5.30 29.88 0.40
N LYS A 76 4.89 30.78 -0.52
CA LYS A 76 3.53 31.39 -0.48
C LYS A 76 2.39 30.39 -0.59
N GLU A 77 2.55 29.39 -1.43
CA GLU A 77 1.60 28.28 -1.52
C GLU A 77 1.68 27.43 -0.24
N ILE A 78 2.88 27.08 0.21
CA ILE A 78 3.12 26.33 1.46
C ILE A 78 2.49 27.02 2.67
N TYR A 79 2.53 28.35 2.79
CA TYR A 79 1.93 29.06 3.94
C TYR A 79 0.41 29.07 3.91
N ILE A 80 -0.19 29.14 2.72
CA ILE A 80 -1.64 28.98 2.55
C ILE A 80 -2.03 27.55 2.92
N TYR A 81 -1.25 26.55 2.51
CA TYR A 81 -1.45 25.17 2.93
C TYR A 81 -1.25 25.02 4.43
N ILE A 82 -0.12 25.40 5.02
CA ILE A 82 0.15 25.41 6.47
C ILE A 82 -0.97 26.10 7.24
N TYR A 83 -1.51 27.22 6.74
CA TYR A 83 -2.59 27.94 7.39
C TYR A 83 -3.95 27.21 7.26
N ILE A 84 -4.28 26.65 6.09
CA ILE A 84 -5.45 25.77 5.91
C ILE A 84 -5.32 24.52 6.81
N LEU A 85 -4.10 24.01 6.98
CA LEU A 85 -3.82 22.83 7.77
C LEU A 85 -3.91 23.14 9.27
N GLN A 86 -3.38 24.29 9.71
CA GLN A 86 -3.57 24.80 11.08
C GLN A 86 -5.04 25.08 11.41
N ALA A 87 -5.84 25.46 10.40
CA ALA A 87 -7.28 25.63 10.55
C ALA A 87 -8.07 24.30 10.54
N GLY A 88 -7.42 23.14 10.34
CA GLY A 88 -8.05 21.81 10.37
C GLY A 88 -9.00 21.51 9.20
N LYS A 89 -8.99 22.33 8.15
CA LYS A 89 -9.93 22.27 7.00
C LYS A 89 -9.47 21.25 5.95
N MET A 90 -9.75 19.98 6.21
CA MET A 90 -9.39 18.86 5.33
C MET A 90 -10.08 18.92 3.96
N ASP A 91 -11.35 19.32 3.88
CA ASP A 91 -12.08 19.35 2.62
C ASP A 91 -11.49 20.35 1.64
N LEU A 92 -11.15 21.54 2.14
CA LEU A 92 -10.46 22.57 1.35
C LEU A 92 -9.07 22.08 0.91
N THR A 93 -8.36 21.37 1.78
CA THR A 93 -7.05 20.79 1.45
C THR A 93 -7.18 19.75 0.31
N LYS A 94 -8.20 18.88 0.36
CA LYS A 94 -8.48 17.88 -0.66
C LYS A 94 -8.80 18.52 -2.02
N ASP A 95 -9.63 19.55 -2.03
CA ASP A 95 -10.03 20.23 -3.27
C ASP A 95 -8.87 20.99 -3.91
N VAL A 96 -8.00 21.59 -3.10
CA VAL A 96 -6.82 22.26 -3.63
C VAL A 96 -5.76 21.25 -4.10
N LEU A 97 -5.57 20.12 -3.39
CA LEU A 97 -4.75 19.01 -3.89
C LEU A 97 -5.27 18.46 -5.22
N LYS A 98 -6.59 18.30 -5.40
CA LYS A 98 -7.17 17.88 -6.69
C LYS A 98 -6.80 18.84 -7.83
N GLN A 99 -6.71 20.15 -7.54
CA GLN A 99 -6.36 21.17 -8.52
C GLN A 99 -4.85 21.31 -8.77
N MET A 100 -4.00 20.88 -7.83
CA MET A 100 -2.55 20.91 -7.98
C MET A 100 -1.96 19.63 -8.56
N VAL A 101 -2.57 18.47 -8.32
CA VAL A 101 -1.90 17.16 -8.49
C VAL A 101 -2.27 16.46 -9.82
N SER A 102 -2.62 17.21 -10.87
CA SER A 102 -2.75 16.62 -12.20
C SER A 102 -2.34 17.59 -13.31
N PRO A 103 -1.43 17.20 -14.23
CA PRO A 103 -0.59 15.99 -14.26
C PRO A 103 0.67 16.07 -13.37
N PRO A 104 1.41 14.96 -13.14
CA PRO A 104 2.70 14.98 -12.42
C PRO A 104 3.67 15.95 -13.10
N GLU A 105 4.17 16.89 -12.31
CA GLU A 105 4.94 18.01 -12.83
C GLU A 105 6.37 17.57 -13.20
N LYS A 106 6.85 18.03 -14.36
CA LYS A 106 8.23 17.75 -14.81
C LYS A 106 9.21 18.80 -14.29
N ASN A 107 8.72 20.00 -13.97
CA ASN A 107 9.52 21.06 -13.40
C ASN A 107 9.92 20.74 -11.94
N PRO A 108 11.22 20.57 -11.63
CA PRO A 108 11.67 20.19 -10.29
C PRO A 108 11.20 21.13 -9.17
N ALA A 109 11.06 22.43 -9.44
CA ALA A 109 10.65 23.40 -8.42
C ALA A 109 9.17 23.25 -8.05
N LEU A 110 8.31 22.96 -9.04
CA LEU A 110 6.88 22.78 -8.81
C LEU A 110 6.58 21.35 -8.31
N ALA A 111 7.38 20.35 -8.70
CA ALA A 111 7.35 19.01 -8.11
C ALA A 111 7.71 19.03 -6.61
N GLU A 112 8.76 19.75 -6.22
CA GLU A 112 9.13 19.93 -4.81
C GLU A 112 7.97 20.56 -4.00
N LEU A 113 7.31 21.56 -4.57
CA LEU A 113 6.17 22.22 -3.95
C LEU A 113 4.97 21.28 -3.79
N GLN A 114 4.62 20.51 -4.83
CA GLN A 114 3.55 19.50 -4.75
C GLN A 114 3.86 18.45 -3.68
N LEU A 115 5.11 17.99 -3.59
CA LEU A 115 5.53 17.04 -2.56
C LEU A 115 5.38 17.64 -1.16
N LYS A 116 5.80 18.89 -0.93
CA LYS A 116 5.59 19.58 0.35
C LYS A 116 4.12 19.68 0.72
N CYS A 117 3.23 19.95 -0.23
CA CYS A 117 1.79 19.95 0.00
C CYS A 117 1.28 18.55 0.40
N LEU A 118 1.75 17.49 -0.26
CA LEU A 118 1.39 16.11 0.10
C LEU A 118 1.92 15.72 1.48
N GLN A 119 3.16 16.09 1.83
CA GLN A 119 3.74 15.85 3.17
C GLN A 119 2.86 16.50 4.26
N CYS A 120 2.43 17.72 4.00
CA CYS A 120 1.55 18.49 4.85
C CYS A 120 0.19 17.80 5.10
N VAL A 121 -0.44 17.28 4.05
CA VAL A 121 -1.71 16.55 4.16
C VAL A 121 -1.54 15.27 4.95
N VAL A 122 -0.48 14.51 4.64
CA VAL A 122 -0.14 13.30 5.38
C VAL A 122 0.06 13.61 6.87
N ALA A 123 0.80 14.68 7.20
CA ALA A 123 1.03 15.08 8.59
C ALA A 123 -0.30 15.38 9.32
N LEU A 124 -1.24 16.08 8.68
CA LEU A 124 -2.56 16.28 9.27
C LEU A 124 -3.36 15.00 9.47
N CYS A 125 -3.36 14.13 8.46
CA CYS A 125 -4.05 12.85 8.57
C CYS A 125 -3.51 12.06 9.77
N LEU A 126 -2.20 12.11 10.00
CA LEU A 126 -1.55 11.50 11.16
C LEU A 126 -1.89 12.20 12.49
N THR A 127 -1.91 13.53 12.55
CA THR A 127 -2.35 14.24 13.77
C THR A 127 -3.80 13.88 14.14
N LYS A 128 -4.68 13.75 13.13
CA LYS A 128 -6.08 13.34 13.36
C LYS A 128 -6.19 11.88 13.78
N PHE A 129 -5.32 11.02 13.25
CA PHE A 129 -5.22 9.60 13.62
C PHE A 129 -4.93 9.43 15.10
N GLU A 130 -4.03 10.26 15.66
CA GLU A 130 -3.71 10.23 17.10
C GLU A 130 -4.87 10.72 17.99
N GLN A 131 -5.74 11.59 17.46
CA GLN A 131 -6.80 12.24 18.25
C GLN A 131 -8.14 11.48 18.27
N ASN A 132 -8.44 10.67 17.24
CA ASN A 132 -9.77 10.08 17.06
C ASN A 132 -9.73 8.56 16.89
N SER A 133 -10.34 7.83 17.83
CA SER A 133 -10.37 6.36 17.85
C SER A 133 -11.37 5.70 16.87
N THR A 134 -12.20 6.48 16.16
CA THR A 134 -13.30 5.95 15.34
C THR A 134 -13.10 6.12 13.83
N GLY A 135 -12.02 6.78 13.39
CA GLY A 135 -11.79 7.18 11.99
C GLY A 135 -10.69 6.42 11.23
N PHE A 136 -10.08 5.39 11.82
CA PHE A 136 -8.80 4.82 11.37
C PHE A 136 -8.76 4.36 9.91
N SER A 137 -9.83 3.70 9.42
CA SER A 137 -9.86 3.17 8.05
C SER A 137 -9.69 4.25 6.98
N ASN A 138 -10.25 5.45 7.22
CA ASN A 138 -10.21 6.53 6.25
C ASN A 138 -8.81 7.16 6.18
N THR A 139 -8.08 7.22 7.30
CA THR A 139 -6.71 7.76 7.35
C THR A 139 -5.76 6.94 6.47
N TYR A 140 -5.80 5.60 6.56
CA TYR A 140 -4.92 4.76 5.75
C TYR A 140 -5.12 4.98 4.25
N THR A 141 -6.37 5.08 3.82
CA THR A 141 -6.72 5.35 2.41
C THR A 141 -6.25 6.74 1.99
N GLU A 142 -6.55 7.78 2.78
CA GLU A 142 -6.16 9.15 2.48
C GLU A 142 -4.64 9.33 2.39
N VAL A 143 -3.90 8.74 3.35
CA VAL A 143 -2.44 8.78 3.35
C VAL A 143 -1.89 7.95 2.18
N GLY A 144 -2.43 6.76 1.92
CA GLY A 144 -2.07 5.91 0.79
C GLY A 144 -2.20 6.63 -0.56
N ASP A 145 -3.30 7.33 -0.77
CA ASP A 145 -3.54 8.10 -2.01
C ASP A 145 -2.56 9.28 -2.15
N CYS A 146 -2.19 9.92 -1.04
CA CYS A 146 -1.18 10.98 -1.04
C CYS A 146 0.21 10.43 -1.38
N ILE A 147 0.57 9.27 -0.82
CA ILE A 147 1.83 8.59 -1.10
C ILE A 147 1.91 8.14 -2.55
N GLU A 148 0.83 7.60 -3.11
CA GLU A 148 0.79 7.16 -4.49
C GLU A 148 1.02 8.32 -5.46
N LYS A 149 0.38 9.47 -5.19
CA LYS A 149 0.63 10.72 -5.92
C LYS A 149 2.08 11.20 -5.76
N ALA A 150 2.63 11.15 -4.56
CA ALA A 150 4.01 11.53 -4.29
C ALA A 150 4.99 10.62 -5.05
N ALA A 151 4.75 9.31 -5.05
CA ALA A 151 5.56 8.33 -5.78
C ALA A 151 5.56 8.62 -7.29
N ASN A 152 4.42 8.98 -7.87
CA ASN A 152 4.32 9.36 -9.28
C ASN A 152 5.14 10.62 -9.60
N ILE A 153 5.12 11.64 -8.73
CA ILE A 153 5.95 12.84 -8.90
C ILE A 153 7.44 12.50 -8.77
N LEU A 154 7.80 11.71 -7.77
CA LEU A 154 9.19 11.30 -7.51
C LEU A 154 9.76 10.43 -8.63
N PHE A 155 8.94 9.61 -9.29
CA PHE A 155 9.35 8.81 -10.44
C PHE A 155 9.64 9.67 -11.67
N VAL A 156 8.96 10.80 -11.83
CA VAL A 156 9.19 11.71 -12.97
C VAL A 156 10.37 12.66 -12.73
N CYS A 157 10.67 13.01 -11.48
CA CYS A 157 11.66 14.03 -11.11
C CYS A 157 12.90 13.47 -10.38
N GLU A 158 13.61 12.51 -10.98
CA GLU A 158 14.71 11.75 -10.34
C GLU A 158 15.96 12.58 -9.96
N ASN A 159 16.12 13.79 -10.48
CA ASN A 159 17.39 14.55 -10.38
C ASN A 159 17.38 15.71 -9.36
N GLY A 160 16.35 15.83 -8.53
CA GLY A 160 16.28 16.87 -7.49
C GLY A 160 17.23 16.58 -6.32
N LYS A 161 17.91 17.61 -5.78
CA LYS A 161 18.67 17.47 -4.51
C LYS A 161 17.80 16.97 -3.34
N TRP A 162 16.51 17.28 -3.39
CA TRP A 162 15.48 16.86 -2.44
C TRP A 162 14.98 15.42 -2.67
N HIS A 163 15.23 14.82 -3.83
CA HIS A 163 14.57 13.57 -4.26
C HIS A 163 14.77 12.41 -3.28
N ALA A 164 16.02 12.13 -2.92
CA ALA A 164 16.35 11.08 -1.96
C ALA A 164 15.72 11.32 -0.58
N GLU A 165 15.73 12.56 -0.09
CA GLU A 165 15.13 12.93 1.20
C GLU A 165 13.62 12.74 1.18
N GLN A 166 12.96 13.15 0.09
CA GLN A 166 11.51 12.99 -0.09
C GLN A 166 11.12 11.51 -0.17
N CYS A 167 11.80 10.71 -0.99
CA CYS A 167 11.61 9.25 -1.04
C CYS A 167 11.75 8.61 0.35
N GLN A 168 12.81 8.97 1.09
CA GLN A 168 13.04 8.43 2.42
C GLN A 168 11.93 8.83 3.41
N TRP A 169 11.48 10.08 3.35
CA TRP A 169 10.41 10.57 4.24
C TRP A 169 9.10 9.80 3.99
N PHE A 170 8.64 9.72 2.74
CA PHE A 170 7.40 9.01 2.41
C PHE A 170 7.52 7.52 2.71
N ALA A 171 8.66 6.88 2.43
CA ALA A 171 8.88 5.47 2.76
C ALA A 171 8.83 5.22 4.27
N THR A 172 9.36 6.13 5.08
CA THR A 172 9.33 6.02 6.56
C THR A 172 7.91 6.16 7.09
N VAL A 173 7.13 7.10 6.54
CA VAL A 173 5.70 7.24 6.88
C VAL A 173 4.95 5.95 6.58
N CYS A 174 5.10 5.40 5.37
CA CYS A 174 4.46 4.15 4.97
C CYS A 174 4.81 3.00 5.93
N TRP A 175 6.10 2.85 6.23
CA TRP A 175 6.60 1.83 7.15
C TRP A 175 5.96 1.96 8.54
N ASN A 176 5.97 3.15 9.12
CA ASN A 176 5.43 3.38 10.46
C ASN A 176 3.92 3.14 10.53
N LEU A 177 3.16 3.56 9.51
CA LEU A 177 1.73 3.29 9.39
C LEU A 177 1.44 1.80 9.24
N ALA A 178 2.24 1.07 8.47
CA ALA A 178 2.05 -0.36 8.28
C ALA A 178 2.27 -1.16 9.57
N LEU A 179 3.11 -0.67 10.49
CA LEU A 179 3.38 -1.32 11.77
C LEU A 179 2.37 -1.00 12.86
N GLN A 180 1.38 -0.15 12.59
CA GLN A 180 0.32 0.13 13.56
C GLN A 180 -0.55 -1.13 13.77
N PRO A 181 -1.01 -1.41 15.00
CA PRO A 181 -1.82 -2.58 15.30
C PRO A 181 -3.18 -2.57 14.61
N GLU A 182 -3.70 -1.39 14.25
CA GLU A 182 -4.96 -1.22 13.52
C GLU A 182 -4.81 -1.50 12.01
N ALA A 183 -3.58 -1.54 11.50
CA ALA A 183 -3.33 -1.76 10.09
C ALA A 183 -3.66 -3.21 9.72
N ASN A 184 -4.63 -3.38 8.84
CA ASN A 184 -5.06 -4.68 8.37
C ASN A 184 -4.04 -5.20 7.31
N ALA A 185 -3.93 -6.51 7.08
CA ALA A 185 -2.94 -7.11 6.17
C ALA A 185 -2.88 -6.51 4.76
N GLU A 186 -4.00 -6.07 4.19
CA GLU A 186 -4.05 -5.41 2.88
C GLU A 186 -3.45 -3.99 2.95
N GLN A 187 -3.78 -3.24 4.00
CA GLN A 187 -3.20 -1.91 4.26
C GLN A 187 -1.68 -2.03 4.50
N GLN A 188 -1.27 -3.02 5.30
CA GLN A 188 0.14 -3.35 5.53
C GLN A 188 0.83 -3.63 4.20
N PHE A 189 0.25 -4.49 3.36
CA PHE A 189 0.80 -4.82 2.06
C PHE A 189 0.96 -3.59 1.16
N ARG A 190 -0.09 -2.76 1.02
CA ARG A 190 -0.07 -1.56 0.19
C ARG A 190 1.02 -0.59 0.66
N LEU A 191 1.08 -0.29 1.96
CA LEU A 191 2.05 0.64 2.54
C LEU A 191 3.50 0.12 2.46
N LEU A 192 3.74 -1.16 2.78
CA LEU A 192 5.07 -1.75 2.68
C LEU A 192 5.55 -1.83 1.23
N SER A 193 4.64 -2.10 0.29
CA SER A 193 4.92 -2.05 -1.14
C SER A 193 5.32 -0.66 -1.61
N HIS A 194 4.63 0.39 -1.13
CA HIS A 194 5.03 1.78 -1.41
C HIS A 194 6.39 2.10 -0.79
N SER A 195 6.65 1.65 0.45
CA SER A 195 7.96 1.82 1.11
C SER A 195 9.08 1.23 0.26
N PHE A 196 8.89 0.01 -0.24
CA PHE A 196 9.83 -0.65 -1.14
C PHE A 196 10.03 0.14 -2.44
N LYS A 197 8.94 0.45 -3.16
CA LYS A 197 8.98 1.19 -4.43
C LYS A 197 9.68 2.56 -4.30
N LEU A 198 9.39 3.31 -3.24
CA LEU A 198 10.02 4.61 -2.99
C LEU A 198 11.52 4.48 -2.71
N MET A 199 11.94 3.47 -1.96
CA MET A 199 13.36 3.25 -1.67
C MET A 199 14.13 2.71 -2.86
N LEU A 200 13.47 2.03 -3.82
CA LEU A 200 14.12 1.64 -5.07
C LEU A 200 14.72 2.86 -5.79
N ASN A 201 14.05 4.01 -5.73
CA ASN A 201 14.47 5.24 -6.39
C ASN A 201 15.65 5.96 -5.68
N VAL A 202 16.10 5.47 -4.52
CA VAL A 202 17.22 6.03 -3.74
C VAL A 202 18.48 5.16 -3.85
N HIS A 203 18.50 4.18 -4.75
CA HIS A 203 19.61 3.22 -4.86
C HIS A 203 20.97 3.90 -5.11
N GLY A 204 21.99 3.44 -4.37
CA GLY A 204 23.38 3.91 -4.52
C GLY A 204 24.14 4.08 -3.21
N ARG A 205 23.46 4.08 -2.04
CA ARG A 205 24.11 4.08 -0.71
C ARG A 205 24.09 2.68 -0.09
N GLN A 206 25.16 2.28 0.60
CA GLN A 206 25.24 0.93 1.20
C GLN A 206 24.15 0.66 2.24
N ASP A 207 23.73 1.68 3.00
CA ASP A 207 22.68 1.54 4.02
C ASP A 207 21.27 1.33 3.45
N THR A 208 21.07 1.69 2.17
CA THR A 208 19.77 1.56 1.50
C THR A 208 19.42 0.10 1.24
N THR A 209 20.40 -0.74 0.85
CA THR A 209 20.15 -2.13 0.45
C THR A 209 19.53 -2.97 1.57
N LYS A 210 19.96 -2.77 2.82
CA LYS A 210 19.36 -3.44 3.99
C LYS A 210 17.89 -3.06 4.15
N ARG A 211 17.58 -1.75 4.09
CA ARG A 211 16.20 -1.25 4.21
C ARG A 211 15.30 -1.76 3.09
N ILE A 212 15.78 -1.74 1.85
CA ILE A 212 15.07 -2.26 0.68
C ILE A 212 14.74 -3.74 0.84
N THR A 213 15.70 -4.53 1.35
CA THR A 213 15.49 -5.95 1.64
C THR A 213 14.42 -6.15 2.69
N THR A 214 14.49 -5.41 3.80
CA THR A 214 13.47 -5.48 4.86
C THR A 214 12.09 -5.09 4.34
N TYR A 215 11.98 -3.99 3.58
CA TYR A 215 10.69 -3.51 3.05
C TYR A 215 10.08 -4.51 2.07
N ALA A 216 10.89 -5.08 1.17
CA ALA A 216 10.45 -6.11 0.25
C ALA A 216 9.93 -7.36 0.97
N ILE A 217 10.66 -7.88 1.95
CA ILE A 217 10.26 -9.09 2.69
C ILE A 217 8.98 -8.85 3.48
N MET A 218 8.87 -7.72 4.15
CA MET A 218 7.65 -7.38 4.88
C MET A 218 6.47 -7.19 3.92
N ALA A 219 6.68 -6.57 2.76
CA ALA A 219 5.66 -6.45 1.72
C ALA A 219 5.24 -7.84 1.19
N THR A 220 6.16 -8.73 0.83
CA THR A 220 5.79 -10.04 0.29
C THR A 220 5.02 -10.90 1.31
N LEU A 221 5.44 -10.90 2.58
CA LEU A 221 4.74 -11.64 3.64
C LEU A 221 3.36 -11.06 3.96
N SER A 222 3.23 -9.74 4.03
CA SER A 222 1.93 -9.11 4.26
C SER A 222 0.99 -9.31 3.08
N GLY A 223 1.49 -9.30 1.84
CA GLY A 223 0.71 -9.60 0.65
C GLY A 223 0.18 -11.04 0.64
N VAL A 224 1.04 -12.02 0.94
CA VAL A 224 0.61 -13.41 1.13
C VAL A 224 -0.45 -13.53 2.22
N THR A 225 -0.23 -12.88 3.36
CA THR A 225 -1.19 -12.87 4.48
C THR A 225 -2.52 -12.25 4.07
N ALA A 226 -2.50 -11.14 3.34
CA ALA A 226 -3.70 -10.48 2.81
C ALA A 226 -4.46 -11.39 1.85
N SER A 227 -3.75 -12.10 0.96
CA SER A 227 -4.32 -13.03 -0.03
C SER A 227 -5.04 -14.24 0.58
N ARG A 228 -4.71 -14.60 1.83
CA ARG A 228 -5.30 -15.73 2.55
C ARG A 228 -6.64 -15.40 3.20
N ARG A 229 -7.07 -14.12 3.17
CA ARG A 229 -8.34 -13.73 3.79
C ARG A 229 -9.53 -14.42 3.13
N PRO A 230 -10.44 -15.05 3.90
CA PRO A 230 -11.53 -15.86 3.34
C PRO A 230 -12.53 -15.07 2.46
N ALA A 231 -12.68 -13.77 2.72
CA ALA A 231 -13.67 -12.90 2.08
C ALA A 231 -13.04 -11.92 1.06
N ILE A 232 -11.80 -12.17 0.63
CA ILE A 232 -11.15 -11.30 -0.36
C ILE A 232 -11.74 -11.56 -1.76
N ASP A 233 -11.94 -10.48 -2.51
CA ASP A 233 -12.28 -10.58 -3.92
C ASP A 233 -11.20 -11.34 -4.70
N VAL A 234 -11.61 -12.17 -5.66
CA VAL A 234 -10.70 -13.04 -6.41
C VAL A 234 -9.74 -12.19 -7.26
N GLN A 235 -10.22 -11.14 -7.90
CA GLN A 235 -9.38 -10.27 -8.74
C GLN A 235 -8.37 -9.52 -7.87
N LEU A 236 -8.81 -9.01 -6.71
CA LEU A 236 -7.93 -8.37 -5.75
C LEU A 236 -6.86 -9.34 -5.22
N LYS A 237 -7.23 -10.58 -4.91
CA LYS A 237 -6.28 -11.62 -4.50
C LYS A 237 -5.22 -11.88 -5.57
N GLU A 238 -5.64 -12.04 -6.81
CA GLU A 238 -4.74 -12.25 -7.95
C GLU A 238 -3.80 -11.06 -8.18
N ALA A 239 -4.32 -9.83 -8.02
CA ALA A 239 -3.52 -8.61 -8.11
C ALA A 239 -2.45 -8.55 -7.00
N ILE A 240 -2.83 -8.86 -5.75
CA ILE A 240 -1.88 -8.91 -4.62
C ILE A 240 -0.78 -9.94 -4.87
N LEU A 241 -1.13 -11.17 -5.28
CA LEU A 241 -0.13 -12.22 -5.52
C LEU A 241 0.80 -11.87 -6.69
N ARG A 242 0.27 -11.23 -7.74
CA ARG A 242 1.08 -10.70 -8.83
C ARG A 242 2.09 -9.66 -8.34
N ASP A 243 1.64 -8.73 -7.50
CA ASP A 243 2.51 -7.70 -6.94
C ASP A 243 3.55 -8.29 -5.99
N VAL A 244 3.20 -9.31 -5.18
CA VAL A 244 4.16 -10.05 -4.33
C VAL A 244 5.28 -10.65 -5.19
N TYR A 245 4.92 -11.32 -6.29
CA TYR A 245 5.90 -11.89 -7.22
C TYR A 245 6.81 -10.82 -7.81
N GLN A 246 6.24 -9.71 -8.30
CA GLN A 246 7.01 -8.60 -8.86
C GLN A 246 7.98 -7.96 -7.84
N ILE A 247 7.55 -7.80 -6.59
CA ILE A 247 8.41 -7.29 -5.51
C ILE A 247 9.58 -8.25 -5.26
N ALA A 248 9.31 -9.56 -5.23
CA ALA A 248 10.35 -10.57 -5.05
C ALA A 248 11.38 -10.54 -6.19
N GLU A 249 10.93 -10.51 -7.46
CA GLU A 249 11.83 -10.38 -8.61
C GLU A 249 12.66 -9.10 -8.54
N LYS A 250 12.01 -7.96 -8.28
CA LYS A 250 12.68 -6.66 -8.23
C LYS A 250 13.72 -6.59 -7.12
N LEU A 251 13.46 -7.19 -5.96
CA LEU A 251 14.46 -7.28 -4.89
C LEU A 251 15.69 -8.07 -5.35
N LYS A 252 15.50 -9.19 -6.05
CA LYS A 252 16.60 -10.03 -6.53
C LYS A 252 17.47 -9.32 -7.56
N GLU A 253 16.86 -8.54 -8.45
CA GLU A 253 17.57 -7.70 -9.43
C GLU A 253 18.46 -6.67 -8.73
N VAL A 254 17.92 -6.03 -7.70
CA VAL A 254 18.48 -4.83 -7.10
C VAL A 254 19.46 -5.15 -5.97
N ASN A 255 19.29 -6.28 -5.29
CA ASN A 255 20.19 -6.78 -4.27
C ASN A 255 20.69 -8.18 -4.62
N PRO A 256 21.78 -8.34 -5.40
CA PRO A 256 22.33 -9.66 -5.75
C PRO A 256 22.74 -10.51 -4.53
N ARG A 257 22.96 -9.86 -3.39
CA ARG A 257 23.35 -10.47 -2.10
C ARG A 257 22.15 -10.82 -1.22
N TRP A 258 20.93 -10.81 -1.74
CA TRP A 258 19.71 -11.15 -1.00
C TRP A 258 19.77 -12.54 -0.31
N ARG A 259 20.65 -13.43 -0.79
CA ARG A 259 20.90 -14.78 -0.23
C ARG A 259 21.86 -14.83 0.96
N GLU A 260 22.59 -13.75 1.27
CA GLU A 260 23.58 -13.74 2.36
C GLU A 260 22.93 -14.05 3.73
N ASN A 261 21.72 -13.55 3.96
CA ASN A 261 20.92 -13.92 5.12
C ASN A 261 19.94 -15.04 4.74
N LYS A 262 20.30 -16.29 5.08
CA LYS A 262 19.51 -17.49 4.75
C LYS A 262 18.06 -17.43 5.23
N GLN A 263 17.80 -16.88 6.42
CA GLN A 263 16.46 -16.79 6.99
C GLN A 263 15.59 -15.84 6.17
N LEU A 264 16.10 -14.65 5.88
CA LEU A 264 15.41 -13.65 5.06
C LEU A 264 15.19 -14.15 3.63
N ALA A 265 16.18 -14.84 3.06
CA ALA A 265 16.08 -15.44 1.74
C ALA A 265 14.98 -16.51 1.68
N LEU A 266 14.87 -17.34 2.72
CA LEU A 266 13.81 -18.35 2.82
C LEU A 266 12.42 -17.72 2.94
N MET A 267 12.28 -16.67 3.76
CA MET A 267 11.00 -15.94 3.90
C MET A 267 10.55 -15.35 2.55
N LEU A 268 11.49 -14.76 1.80
CA LEU A 268 11.21 -14.22 0.46
C LEU A 268 10.75 -15.33 -0.50
N LEU A 269 11.50 -16.44 -0.58
CA LEU A 269 11.20 -17.53 -1.50
C LEU A 269 9.90 -18.26 -1.14
N THR A 270 9.57 -18.36 0.15
CA THR A 270 8.30 -18.90 0.62
C THR A 270 7.14 -18.05 0.10
N ALA A 271 7.24 -16.72 0.25
CA ALA A 271 6.21 -15.82 -0.21
C ALA A 271 6.07 -15.81 -1.74
N GLU A 272 7.19 -15.85 -2.46
CA GLU A 272 7.21 -15.96 -3.92
C GLU A 272 6.62 -17.28 -4.41
N PHE A 273 6.95 -18.41 -3.76
CA PHE A 273 6.41 -19.71 -4.11
C PHE A 273 4.89 -19.72 -3.98
N GLU A 274 4.37 -19.20 -2.87
CA GLU A 274 2.92 -19.09 -2.67
C GLU A 274 2.26 -18.15 -3.68
N ALA A 275 2.89 -17.01 -3.99
CA ALA A 275 2.43 -16.12 -5.06
C ALA A 275 2.31 -16.82 -6.41
N ILE A 276 3.25 -17.70 -6.75
CA ILE A 276 3.22 -18.46 -8.01
C ILE A 276 2.17 -19.57 -7.97
N VAL A 277 2.06 -20.31 -6.86
CA VAL A 277 1.14 -21.45 -6.76
C VAL A 277 -0.31 -21.00 -6.65
N CYS A 278 -0.57 -19.91 -5.94
CA CYS A 278 -1.91 -19.37 -5.74
C CYS A 278 -2.30 -18.31 -6.78
N GLY A 279 -1.36 -17.86 -7.62
CA GLY A 279 -1.58 -16.85 -8.65
C GLY A 279 -2.12 -17.41 -9.97
N PRO A 280 -2.69 -16.56 -10.83
CA PRO A 280 -3.21 -16.97 -12.13
C PRO A 280 -2.05 -17.18 -13.11
N GLY A 281 -1.72 -18.44 -13.35
CA GLY A 281 -0.64 -18.84 -14.26
C GLY A 281 0.65 -19.17 -13.51
N ALA A 282 0.86 -20.46 -13.25
CA ALA A 282 2.00 -20.98 -12.53
C ALA A 282 3.06 -21.63 -13.46
N PRO A 283 3.81 -20.90 -14.31
CA PRO A 283 4.84 -21.54 -15.14
C PRO A 283 6.14 -21.84 -14.36
N ASN A 284 6.40 -21.20 -13.21
CA ASN A 284 7.74 -21.18 -12.58
C ASN A 284 7.87 -21.78 -11.16
N GLY A 285 6.83 -22.42 -10.62
CA GLY A 285 6.85 -22.92 -9.23
C GLY A 285 7.98 -23.92 -8.93
N LYS A 286 8.38 -24.71 -9.93
CA LYS A 286 9.50 -25.67 -9.83
C LYS A 286 10.86 -24.99 -9.62
N ALA A 287 11.09 -23.85 -10.27
CA ALA A 287 12.37 -23.13 -10.17
C ALA A 287 12.53 -22.44 -8.80
N VAL A 288 11.43 -21.95 -8.22
CA VAL A 288 11.43 -21.37 -6.87
C VAL A 288 11.59 -22.46 -5.82
N LEU A 289 10.90 -23.60 -5.98
CA LEU A 289 11.09 -24.76 -5.11
C LEU A 289 12.54 -25.25 -5.09
N ALA A 290 13.18 -25.35 -6.26
CA ALA A 290 14.59 -25.71 -6.34
C ALA A 290 15.51 -24.73 -5.59
N GLN A 291 15.19 -23.42 -5.63
CA GLN A 291 15.93 -22.41 -4.87
C GLN A 291 15.72 -22.52 -3.35
N VAL A 292 14.50 -22.79 -2.91
CA VAL A 292 14.19 -23.04 -1.48
C VAL A 292 15.03 -24.21 -0.96
N LEU A 293 15.02 -25.33 -1.70
CA LEU A 293 15.76 -26.53 -1.35
C LEU A 293 17.28 -26.29 -1.33
N SER A 294 17.80 -25.43 -2.21
CA SER A 294 19.23 -25.09 -2.25
C SER A 294 19.72 -24.25 -1.06
N LEU A 295 18.86 -23.40 -0.48
CA LEU A 295 19.24 -22.46 0.58
C LEU A 295 19.13 -23.03 1.98
N SER A 296 18.28 -24.04 2.13
CA SER A 296 17.91 -24.60 3.41
C SER A 296 18.93 -25.63 3.93
N GLY A 297 19.85 -26.11 3.08
CA GLY A 297 20.95 -26.99 3.48
C GLY A 297 20.45 -28.28 4.15
N ASP A 298 21.19 -28.80 5.13
CA ASP A 298 20.77 -29.97 5.92
C ASP A 298 19.87 -29.61 7.12
N ASN A 299 19.36 -28.37 7.19
CA ASN A 299 18.56 -27.91 8.33
C ASN A 299 17.13 -28.42 8.18
N THR A 300 16.97 -29.70 8.50
CA THR A 300 15.78 -30.51 8.28
C THR A 300 14.52 -29.91 8.88
N ASP A 301 14.56 -29.30 10.07
CA ASP A 301 13.35 -28.77 10.73
C ASP A 301 12.64 -27.66 9.92
N ILE A 302 13.41 -26.85 9.20
CA ILE A 302 12.93 -25.72 8.41
C ILE A 302 12.43 -26.18 7.03
N ILE A 303 13.10 -27.19 6.45
CA ILE A 303 12.69 -27.84 5.22
C ILE A 303 11.46 -28.69 5.47
N GLU A 304 11.44 -29.49 6.53
CA GLU A 304 10.35 -30.37 6.91
C GLU A 304 9.08 -29.58 7.20
N GLY A 305 9.14 -28.44 7.88
CA GLY A 305 7.97 -27.58 8.07
C GLY A 305 7.38 -27.02 6.76
N PHE A 306 8.23 -26.61 5.81
CA PHE A 306 7.81 -25.99 4.55
C PHE A 306 7.43 -27.03 3.48
N VAL A 307 8.28 -28.05 3.31
CA VAL A 307 8.11 -29.15 2.37
C VAL A 307 6.98 -30.06 2.79
N ALA A 308 6.79 -30.38 4.08
CA ALA A 308 5.64 -31.20 4.50
C ALA A 308 4.32 -30.49 4.19
N ILE A 309 4.18 -29.19 4.47
CA ILE A 309 2.93 -28.48 4.17
C ILE A 309 2.70 -28.36 2.65
N CYS A 310 3.72 -28.00 1.87
CA CYS A 310 3.57 -27.89 0.41
C CYS A 310 3.35 -29.25 -0.27
N GLN A 311 4.01 -30.33 0.18
CA GLN A 311 3.80 -31.68 -0.34
C GLN A 311 2.48 -32.27 0.11
N LEU A 312 2.04 -32.07 1.36
CA LEU A 312 0.74 -32.54 1.84
C LEU A 312 -0.39 -31.84 1.10
N ILE A 313 -0.29 -30.53 0.85
CA ILE A 313 -1.28 -29.80 0.06
C ILE A 313 -1.27 -30.28 -1.39
N TRP A 314 -0.11 -30.40 -2.03
CA TRP A 314 -0.02 -30.88 -3.41
C TRP A 314 -0.54 -32.32 -3.55
N MET A 315 -0.09 -33.24 -2.69
CA MET A 315 -0.55 -34.64 -2.64
C MET A 315 -2.05 -34.74 -2.39
N MET A 316 -2.58 -33.97 -1.43
CA MET A 316 -4.02 -33.92 -1.18
C MET A 316 -4.78 -33.51 -2.44
N THR A 317 -4.34 -32.44 -3.11
CA THR A 317 -5.03 -31.91 -4.29
C THR A 317 -4.94 -32.88 -5.48
N THR A 318 -3.79 -33.52 -5.69
CA THR A 318 -3.58 -34.51 -6.77
C THR A 318 -4.39 -35.78 -6.54
N VAL A 319 -4.33 -36.35 -5.34
CA VAL A 319 -5.08 -37.56 -4.96
C VAL A 319 -6.58 -37.30 -5.02
N TRP A 320 -7.02 -36.10 -4.62
CA TRP A 320 -8.42 -35.68 -4.73
C TRP A 320 -8.89 -35.60 -6.18
N ASN A 321 -8.14 -34.91 -7.05
CA ASN A 321 -8.50 -34.74 -8.46
C ASN A 321 -8.53 -36.08 -9.21
N GLU A 322 -7.61 -37.00 -8.92
CA GLU A 322 -7.64 -38.36 -9.47
C GLU A 322 -8.88 -39.13 -8.98
N GLY A 323 -9.22 -39.01 -7.68
CA GLY A 323 -10.44 -39.62 -7.13
C GLY A 323 -11.72 -39.14 -7.82
N LEU A 324 -11.82 -37.84 -8.09
CA LEU A 324 -12.94 -37.26 -8.84
C LEU A 324 -12.97 -37.74 -10.30
N GLN A 325 -11.83 -37.80 -10.96
CA GLN A 325 -11.73 -38.28 -12.33
C GLN A 325 -12.22 -39.74 -12.44
N ARG A 326 -11.78 -40.62 -11.51
CA ARG A 326 -12.25 -42.01 -11.43
C ARG A 326 -13.74 -42.12 -11.12
N TYR A 327 -14.28 -41.19 -10.35
CA TYR A 327 -15.71 -41.15 -10.07
C TYR A 327 -16.51 -40.84 -11.35
N ILE A 328 -16.07 -39.85 -12.12
CA ILE A 328 -16.68 -39.47 -13.41
C ILE A 328 -16.60 -40.64 -14.41
N GLU A 329 -15.50 -41.41 -14.39
CA GLU A 329 -15.30 -42.61 -15.21
C GLU A 329 -16.15 -43.83 -14.77
N GLY A 330 -16.92 -43.74 -13.69
CA GLY A 330 -17.73 -44.83 -13.16
C GLY A 330 -16.92 -45.89 -12.38
N ALA A 331 -15.63 -45.67 -12.15
CA ALA A 331 -14.76 -46.56 -11.39
C ALA A 331 -14.88 -46.33 -9.87
N LEU A 332 -16.08 -46.54 -9.33
CA LEU A 332 -16.46 -46.19 -7.95
C LEU A 332 -15.52 -46.73 -6.86
N PRO A 333 -15.06 -48.01 -6.90
CA PRO A 333 -14.16 -48.52 -5.86
C PRO A 333 -12.80 -47.82 -5.86
N SER A 334 -12.29 -47.44 -7.03
CA SER A 334 -11.02 -46.71 -7.16
C SER A 334 -11.18 -45.26 -6.73
N ALA A 335 -12.25 -44.59 -7.17
CA ALA A 335 -12.59 -43.24 -6.74
C ALA A 335 -12.63 -43.11 -5.22
N LYS A 336 -13.36 -44.01 -4.55
CA LYS A 336 -13.48 -44.04 -3.09
C LYS A 336 -12.13 -44.18 -2.38
N ARG A 337 -11.23 -45.02 -2.90
CA ARG A 337 -9.87 -45.19 -2.33
C ARG A 337 -9.03 -43.92 -2.42
N TYR A 338 -9.06 -43.22 -3.55
CA TYR A 338 -8.34 -41.97 -3.74
C TYR A 338 -8.93 -40.84 -2.88
N LEU A 339 -10.26 -40.66 -2.87
CA LEU A 339 -10.91 -39.62 -2.06
C LEU A 339 -10.69 -39.82 -0.55
N ASN A 340 -10.77 -41.06 -0.05
CA ASN A 340 -10.46 -41.37 1.35
C ASN A 340 -8.97 -41.12 1.70
N CYS A 341 -8.06 -41.33 0.75
CA CYS A 341 -6.65 -41.02 0.93
C CYS A 341 -6.42 -39.51 1.05
N ALA A 342 -7.08 -38.69 0.22
CA ALA A 342 -7.03 -37.23 0.33
C ALA A 342 -7.62 -36.72 1.66
N LEU A 343 -8.74 -37.30 2.14
CA LEU A 343 -9.31 -36.93 3.45
C LEU A 343 -8.37 -37.25 4.61
N ARG A 344 -7.66 -38.38 4.58
CA ARG A 344 -6.62 -38.71 5.57
C ARG A 344 -5.45 -37.74 5.55
N ILE A 345 -5.08 -37.20 4.37
CA ILE A 345 -4.04 -36.17 4.26
C ILE A 345 -4.54 -34.83 4.84
N VAL A 346 -5.82 -34.50 4.63
CA VAL A 346 -6.47 -33.32 5.24
C VAL A 346 -6.50 -33.43 6.77
N ASP A 347 -6.66 -34.63 7.33
CA ASP A 347 -6.63 -34.87 8.78
C ASP A 347 -5.28 -34.56 9.43
N ILE A 348 -4.19 -34.64 8.65
CA ILE A 348 -2.82 -34.30 9.07
C ILE A 348 -2.61 -32.76 9.06
N LEU A 349 -3.53 -31.98 8.48
CA LEU A 349 -3.47 -30.51 8.37
C LEU A 349 -4.50 -29.83 9.31
N PRO A 350 -4.29 -29.81 10.64
CA PRO A 350 -5.31 -29.43 11.62
C PRO A 350 -5.87 -28.02 11.45
N THR A 351 -5.07 -27.08 10.93
CA THR A 351 -5.48 -25.68 10.66
C THR A 351 -6.28 -25.52 9.37
N LEU A 352 -6.14 -26.45 8.41
CA LEU A 352 -6.83 -26.42 7.11
C LEU A 352 -8.01 -27.41 7.06
N LYS A 353 -8.02 -28.39 7.98
CA LYS A 353 -8.98 -29.49 8.06
C LYS A 353 -10.43 -29.04 7.99
N ALA A 354 -10.85 -28.11 8.86
CA ALA A 354 -12.25 -27.68 8.92
C ALA A 354 -12.72 -27.02 7.60
N ALA A 355 -11.87 -26.16 7.00
CA ALA A 355 -12.19 -25.45 5.77
C ALA A 355 -12.25 -26.39 4.55
N TYR A 356 -11.36 -27.38 4.47
CA TYR A 356 -11.37 -28.37 3.41
C TYR A 356 -12.49 -29.39 3.62
N GLN A 357 -12.63 -30.00 4.79
CA GLN A 357 -13.70 -30.98 5.07
C GLN A 357 -15.10 -30.41 4.83
N GLN A 358 -15.38 -29.18 5.27
CA GLN A 358 -16.67 -28.53 5.04
C GLN A 358 -16.95 -28.33 3.54
N ARG A 359 -15.95 -27.87 2.76
CA ARG A 359 -16.08 -27.69 1.30
C ARG A 359 -16.20 -29.00 0.53
N LEU A 360 -15.58 -30.06 1.03
CA LEU A 360 -15.59 -31.39 0.41
C LEU A 360 -16.94 -32.08 0.68
N LEU A 361 -17.40 -32.09 1.94
CA LEU A 361 -18.67 -32.68 2.33
C LEU A 361 -19.87 -31.96 1.72
N SER A 362 -19.85 -30.62 1.64
CA SER A 362 -20.95 -29.86 1.03
C SER A 362 -21.10 -30.07 -0.47
N ARG A 363 -20.02 -30.44 -1.16
CA ARG A 363 -20.00 -30.53 -2.64
C ARG A 363 -20.15 -31.96 -3.15
N TYR A 364 -19.90 -32.94 -2.30
CA TYR A 364 -19.87 -34.36 -2.63
C TYR A 364 -20.64 -35.21 -1.60
N GLN A 365 -21.66 -34.65 -0.96
CA GLN A 365 -22.39 -35.29 0.15
C GLN A 365 -22.93 -36.68 -0.23
N GLY A 366 -23.51 -36.82 -1.43
CA GLY A 366 -24.02 -38.10 -1.95
C GLY A 366 -22.98 -39.19 -2.25
N LEU A 367 -21.67 -38.88 -2.18
CA LEU A 367 -20.59 -39.87 -2.31
C LEU A 367 -20.26 -40.57 -0.98
N PHE A 368 -20.67 -39.98 0.15
CA PHE A 368 -20.31 -40.43 1.50
C PHE A 368 -21.53 -40.83 2.34
N GLU A 369 -22.75 -40.66 1.84
CA GLU A 369 -24.02 -41.02 2.50
C GLU A 369 -24.16 -42.54 2.72
N ASP A 370 -23.66 -43.38 1.80
CA ASP A 370 -23.74 -44.84 1.91
C ASP A 370 -23.00 -45.44 3.13
N GLU A 371 -22.07 -44.72 3.76
CA GLU A 371 -21.34 -45.21 4.95
C GLU A 371 -21.91 -44.69 6.28
N MET A 372 -22.66 -43.56 6.28
CA MET A 372 -23.29 -43.07 7.51
C MET A 372 -24.49 -43.92 7.94
N ASP A 373 -25.16 -44.58 6.99
CA ASP A 373 -26.24 -45.54 7.27
C ASP A 373 -25.73 -46.94 7.66
N GLN A 374 -24.48 -47.28 7.30
CA GLN A 374 -23.87 -48.57 7.67
C GLN A 374 -23.25 -48.57 9.08
N GLN A 375 -22.75 -47.43 9.57
CA GLN A 375 -22.24 -47.32 10.95
C GLN A 375 -23.35 -47.16 12.00
N SER A 376 -24.51 -46.61 11.63
CA SER A 376 -25.67 -46.52 12.52
C SER A 376 -26.40 -47.86 12.70
N THR A 377 -26.38 -48.73 11.69
CA THR A 377 -27.00 -50.08 11.76
C THR A 377 -26.13 -51.15 12.42
N THR A 378 -24.82 -50.94 12.58
CA THR A 378 -23.94 -51.89 13.28
C THR A 378 -23.93 -51.72 14.80
N ASN A 379 -24.31 -50.55 15.33
CA ASN A 379 -24.32 -50.30 16.76
C ASN A 379 -25.57 -50.82 17.50
N ASP A 380 -26.67 -51.11 16.80
CA ASP A 380 -27.92 -51.61 17.42
C ASP A 380 -28.01 -53.15 17.53
N ASN A 381 -27.05 -53.91 16.99
CA ASN A 381 -27.03 -55.37 17.04
C ASN A 381 -26.03 -55.95 18.06
N SER A 382 -25.59 -55.15 19.04
CA SER A 382 -24.65 -55.61 20.08
C SER A 382 -25.01 -55.11 21.49
N ALA A 383 -26.29 -55.27 21.87
CA ALA A 383 -26.74 -55.27 23.26
C ALA A 383 -27.16 -56.68 23.69
#